data_AF-A0A930GWQ7-F1
#
_entry.id   AF-A0A930GWQ7-F1
#
_cell.length_a   1.000
_cell.length_b   1.000
_cell.length_c   1.000
_cell.angle_alpha   90.00
_cell.angle_beta   90.00
_cell.angle_gamma   90.00
#
_symmetry.space_group_name_H-M   'P 1'
#
loop_
_entity.id
_entity.type
_entity.pdbx_description
1 polymer ?
#
loop_
_entity_poly.entity_id
_entity_poly.type
_entity_poly.pdbx_seq_one_letter_code
_entity_poly.pdbx_strand_id
1 'polypeptide(L)'
;MKMKLSALSVLAAAVLCSSGALAADNVYTWKNGKGNSYSDTPNRLQLDRSNVMNIRTHSVKAAVKPKSEAADEGTLAEQQAKLNERMLAKNKLIEEQNKKIEEENRKNKEDNCRIARMNQQSAESARVANRDDLVKRYQGDVAKYCN
;
A
#
# COMPACT_ATOMS: atom_id res chain seq x y z
N MET A 1 20.31 -63.24 -37.11
CA MET A 1 19.28 -63.32 -36.04
C MET A 1 18.68 -61.94 -35.86
N LYS A 2 17.37 -61.76 -36.02
CA LYS A 2 16.68 -60.47 -35.79
C LYS A 2 16.03 -60.51 -34.41
N MET A 3 16.51 -59.67 -33.48
CA MET A 3 15.93 -59.56 -32.14
C MET A 3 14.57 -58.85 -32.23
N LYS A 4 13.50 -59.52 -31.77
CA LYS A 4 12.17 -58.90 -31.66
C LYS A 4 12.14 -58.10 -30.35
N LEU A 5 12.22 -56.78 -30.42
CA LEU A 5 11.97 -55.91 -29.28
C LEU A 5 10.48 -56.04 -28.89
N SER A 6 10.23 -56.49 -27.66
CA SER A 6 8.88 -56.57 -27.09
C SER A 6 8.38 -55.16 -26.76
N ALA A 7 7.10 -54.88 -27.02
CA ALA A 7 6.46 -53.58 -26.78
C ALA A 7 6.61 -53.08 -25.32
N LEU A 8 6.78 -54.00 -24.35
CA LEU A 8 7.07 -53.68 -22.95
C LEU A 8 8.44 -53.01 -22.75
N SER A 9 9.45 -53.39 -23.53
CA SER A 9 10.79 -52.77 -23.47
C SER A 9 10.80 -51.34 -24.03
N VAL A 10 9.94 -51.07 -25.02
CA VAL A 10 9.76 -49.74 -25.59
C VAL A 10 9.00 -48.85 -24.62
N LEU A 11 7.97 -49.39 -23.93
CA LEU A 11 7.22 -48.64 -22.93
C LEU A 11 8.06 -48.31 -21.69
N ALA A 12 8.89 -49.24 -21.22
CA ALA A 12 9.79 -49.02 -20.10
C ALA A 12 10.87 -47.96 -20.41
N ALA A 13 11.40 -47.94 -21.64
CA ALA A 13 12.33 -46.91 -22.09
C ALA A 13 11.65 -45.53 -22.20
N ALA A 14 10.39 -45.48 -22.62
CA ALA A 14 9.63 -44.23 -22.72
C ALA A 14 9.32 -43.60 -21.34
N VAL A 15 9.10 -44.42 -20.30
CA VAL A 15 8.87 -43.94 -18.92
C VAL A 15 10.17 -43.48 -18.25
N LEU A 16 11.32 -44.06 -18.61
CA LEU A 16 12.63 -43.61 -18.10
C LEU A 16 13.10 -42.30 -18.76
N CYS A 17 12.71 -42.03 -20.01
CA CYS A 17 13.06 -40.79 -20.71
C CYS A 17 12.29 -39.54 -20.22
N SER A 18 11.22 -39.69 -19.43
CA SER A 18 10.45 -38.57 -18.90
C SER A 18 10.94 -38.06 -17.54
N SER A 19 11.98 -38.66 -16.95
CA SER A 19 12.55 -38.24 -15.66
C SER A 19 13.57 -37.09 -15.74
N GLY A 20 13.89 -36.61 -16.94
CA GLY A 20 15.01 -35.68 -17.19
C GLY A 20 14.71 -34.18 -17.09
N ALA A 21 13.83 -33.74 -16.18
CA ALA A 21 13.57 -32.31 -15.97
C ALA A 21 13.76 -31.87 -14.51
N LEU A 22 14.60 -32.58 -13.77
CA LEU A 22 15.05 -32.17 -12.45
C LEU A 22 16.48 -31.66 -12.57
N ALA A 23 16.68 -30.39 -12.18
CA ALA A 23 17.92 -29.62 -12.19
C ALA A 23 18.24 -28.84 -13.49
N ALA A 24 17.66 -27.64 -13.60
CA ALA A 24 18.32 -26.54 -14.27
C ALA A 24 18.10 -25.28 -13.43
N ASP A 25 19.18 -24.53 -13.15
CA ASP A 25 19.13 -23.15 -12.67
C ASP A 25 17.99 -22.41 -13.37
N ASN A 26 16.94 -22.05 -12.62
CA ASN A 26 15.55 -21.99 -13.09
C ASN A 26 15.23 -20.80 -14.01
N VAL A 27 15.87 -20.71 -15.18
CA VAL A 27 15.46 -19.80 -16.25
C VAL A 27 14.24 -20.41 -16.93
N TYR A 28 13.07 -19.86 -16.67
CA TYR A 28 11.83 -20.24 -17.33
C TYR A 28 11.87 -19.78 -18.79
N THR A 29 11.56 -20.70 -19.69
CA THR A 29 11.48 -20.41 -21.13
C THR A 29 10.10 -20.71 -21.69
N TRP A 30 9.65 -19.85 -22.60
CA TRP A 30 8.42 -20.08 -23.36
C TRP A 30 8.52 -19.49 -24.76
N LYS A 31 7.76 -20.08 -25.70
CA LYS A 31 7.71 -19.62 -27.07
C LYS A 31 6.89 -18.33 -27.18
N ASN A 32 7.51 -17.28 -27.70
CA ASN A 32 6.84 -16.07 -28.18
C ASN A 32 6.81 -16.12 -29.71
N GLY A 33 5.93 -15.34 -30.36
CA GLY A 33 5.77 -15.38 -31.83
C GLY A 33 7.01 -15.07 -32.66
N LYS A 34 8.10 -14.59 -32.05
CA LYS A 34 9.38 -14.23 -32.70
C LYS A 34 10.58 -15.09 -32.23
N GLY A 35 10.39 -16.02 -31.29
CA GLY A 35 11.46 -16.83 -30.71
C GLY A 35 11.18 -17.32 -29.28
N ASN A 36 12.21 -17.79 -28.58
CA ASN A 36 12.08 -18.18 -27.18
C ASN A 36 12.30 -16.96 -26.27
N SER A 37 11.39 -16.76 -25.31
CA SER A 37 11.58 -15.86 -24.17
C SER A 37 12.24 -16.63 -23.03
N TYR A 38 13.03 -15.91 -22.23
CA TYR A 38 13.73 -16.43 -21.06
C TYR A 38 13.49 -15.46 -19.89
N SER A 39 13.22 -15.97 -18.70
CA SER A 39 13.02 -15.17 -17.49
C SER A 39 13.24 -15.99 -16.24
N ASP A 40 13.77 -15.36 -15.19
CA ASP A 40 13.89 -15.97 -13.86
C ASP A 40 12.54 -16.15 -13.16
N THR A 41 11.47 -15.55 -13.72
CA THR A 41 10.11 -15.65 -13.18
C THR A 41 9.18 -16.37 -14.16
N PRO A 42 8.30 -17.28 -13.69
CA PRO A 42 7.35 -17.96 -14.55
C PRO A 42 6.42 -16.98 -15.27
N ASN A 43 6.09 -17.30 -16.52
CA ASN A 43 5.28 -16.46 -17.40
C ASN A 43 3.95 -15.93 -16.78
N ARG A 44 3.28 -16.73 -15.94
CA ARG A 44 2.00 -16.34 -15.30
C ARG A 44 2.15 -15.69 -13.92
N LEU A 45 3.37 -15.58 -13.40
CA LEU A 45 3.68 -14.97 -12.10
C LEU A 45 4.47 -13.67 -12.24
N GLN A 46 4.62 -13.19 -13.48
CA GLN A 46 5.19 -11.88 -13.73
C GLN A 46 4.20 -10.79 -13.30
N LEU A 47 4.71 -9.74 -12.66
CA LEU A 47 3.89 -8.64 -12.12
C LEU A 47 3.03 -7.94 -13.20
N ASP A 48 3.43 -7.99 -14.46
CA ASP A 48 2.68 -7.45 -15.60
C ASP A 48 1.44 -8.29 -15.99
N ARG A 49 1.39 -9.55 -15.55
CA ARG A 49 0.40 -10.57 -15.97
C ARG A 49 -0.40 -11.17 -14.82
N SER A 50 0.08 -11.06 -13.58
CA SER A 50 -0.59 -11.60 -12.40
C SER A 50 -1.22 -10.53 -11.53
N ASN A 51 -2.42 -10.80 -11.00
CA ASN A 51 -3.01 -9.97 -9.96
C ASN A 51 -2.24 -10.14 -8.66
N VAL A 52 -2.01 -9.03 -7.95
CA VAL A 52 -1.33 -9.04 -6.65
C VAL A 52 -2.35 -8.79 -5.56
N MET A 53 -2.50 -9.75 -4.65
CA MET A 53 -3.38 -9.62 -3.48
C MET A 53 -2.55 -9.20 -2.26
N ASN A 54 -2.98 -8.14 -1.58
CA ASN A 54 -2.45 -7.79 -0.27
C ASN A 54 -3.18 -8.63 0.80
N ILE A 55 -2.44 -9.46 1.52
CA ILE A 55 -2.98 -10.37 2.53
C ILE A 55 -3.53 -9.60 3.73
N ARG A 56 -2.91 -8.47 4.12
CA ARG A 56 -3.34 -7.70 5.30
C ARG A 56 -4.63 -6.91 5.06
N THR A 57 -4.79 -6.36 3.85
CA THR A 57 -5.92 -5.50 3.50
C THR A 57 -6.98 -6.22 2.66
N HIS A 58 -6.76 -7.50 2.33
CA HIS A 58 -7.59 -8.30 1.43
C HIS A 58 -7.93 -7.61 0.09
N SER A 59 -7.07 -6.68 -0.35
CA SER A 59 -7.28 -5.91 -1.57
C SER A 59 -6.53 -6.55 -2.74
N VAL A 60 -7.15 -6.57 -3.92
CA VAL A 60 -6.58 -7.13 -5.14
C VAL A 60 -6.22 -5.99 -6.09
N LYS A 61 -4.95 -5.93 -6.48
CA LYS A 61 -4.49 -5.05 -7.56
C LYS A 61 -4.45 -5.86 -8.85
N ALA A 62 -5.19 -5.41 -9.86
CA ALA A 62 -5.19 -6.04 -11.16
C ALA A 62 -3.81 -5.95 -11.82
N ALA A 63 -3.45 -6.94 -12.63
CA ALA A 63 -2.28 -6.91 -13.48
C ALA A 63 -2.37 -5.69 -14.42
N VAL A 64 -1.46 -4.74 -14.27
CA VAL A 64 -1.36 -3.58 -15.16
C VAL A 64 -0.19 -3.86 -16.09
N LYS A 65 -0.46 -3.97 -17.40
CA LYS A 65 0.62 -3.97 -18.39
C LYS A 65 1.48 -2.73 -18.12
N PRO A 66 2.80 -2.85 -17.94
CA PRO A 66 3.65 -1.68 -17.86
C PRO A 66 3.36 -0.85 -19.11
N LYS A 67 2.86 0.37 -18.88
CA LYS A 67 2.67 1.35 -19.94
C LYS A 67 4.07 1.52 -20.53
N SER A 68 4.27 1.18 -21.81
CA SER A 68 5.51 1.54 -22.47
C SER A 68 5.62 3.06 -22.36
N GLU A 69 6.54 3.54 -21.53
CA GLU A 69 6.82 4.98 -21.37
C GLU A 69 7.38 5.58 -22.66
N ALA A 70 7.68 4.76 -23.67
CA ALA A 70 7.96 5.19 -25.01
C ALA A 70 6.64 5.46 -25.75
N ALA A 71 6.22 6.73 -25.82
CA ALA A 71 5.86 7.40 -27.09
C ALA A 71 5.02 8.69 -26.97
N ASP A 72 4.77 9.28 -25.79
CA ASP A 72 3.96 10.53 -25.76
C ASP A 72 4.26 11.50 -24.60
N GLU A 73 5.53 11.61 -24.23
CA GLU A 73 5.94 12.67 -23.31
C GLU A 73 7.02 13.51 -24.01
N GLY A 74 6.71 14.80 -24.21
CA GLY A 74 7.61 15.78 -24.82
C GLY A 74 8.97 15.87 -24.13
N THR A 75 9.78 16.82 -24.57
CA THR A 75 11.18 16.96 -24.14
C THR A 75 11.33 16.92 -22.61
N LEU A 76 12.45 16.37 -22.10
CA LEU A 76 12.77 16.28 -20.66
C LEU A 76 12.51 17.59 -19.89
N ALA A 77 12.67 18.73 -20.56
CA ALA A 77 12.39 20.06 -20.02
C ALA A 77 10.88 20.32 -19.83
N GLU A 78 10.02 19.91 -20.77
CA GLU A 78 8.56 20.04 -20.65
C GLU A 78 7.99 19.14 -19.56
N GLN A 79 8.57 17.95 -19.37
CA GLN A 79 8.21 17.06 -18.26
C GLN A 79 8.57 17.68 -16.91
N GLN A 80 9.77 18.26 -16.78
CA GLN A 80 10.19 18.94 -15.56
C GLN A 80 9.33 20.17 -15.24
N ALA A 81 8.96 20.96 -16.26
CA ALA A 81 8.06 22.11 -16.09
C ALA A 81 6.68 21.69 -15.58
N LYS A 82 6.09 20.65 -16.19
CA LYS A 82 4.79 20.10 -15.78
C LYS A 82 4.83 19.48 -14.38
N LEU A 83 5.94 18.87 -13.99
CA LEU A 83 6.15 18.38 -12.61
C LEU A 83 6.25 19.53 -11.62
N ASN A 84 7.00 20.58 -11.94
CA ASN A 84 7.11 21.78 -11.10
C ASN A 84 5.75 22.48 -10.91
N GLU A 85 4.95 22.61 -11.96
CA GLU A 85 3.59 23.17 -11.86
C GLU A 85 2.69 22.32 -10.94
N ARG A 86 2.74 20.98 -11.08
CA ARG A 86 2.00 20.07 -10.19
C ARG A 86 2.46 20.16 -8.75
N MET A 87 3.76 20.34 -8.51
CA MET A 87 4.33 20.51 -7.18
C MET A 87 3.88 21.84 -6.56
N LEU A 88 3.90 22.94 -7.31
CA LEU A 88 3.41 24.24 -6.84
C LEU A 88 1.92 24.20 -6.49
N ALA A 89 1.11 23.55 -7.33
CA ALA A 89 -0.32 23.39 -7.06
C ALA A 89 -0.58 22.56 -5.78
N LYS A 90 0.19 21.48 -5.56
CA LYS A 90 0.12 20.68 -4.34
C LYS A 90 0.58 21.46 -3.10
N ASN A 91 1.67 22.22 -3.21
CA ASN A 91 2.18 23.02 -2.10
C ASN A 91 1.14 24.06 -1.66
N LYS A 92 0.46 24.73 -2.61
CA LYS A 92 -0.65 25.65 -2.28
C LYS A 92 -1.79 24.96 -1.52
N LEU A 93 -2.20 23.77 -1.96
CA LEU A 93 -3.25 23.01 -1.27
C LEU A 93 -2.82 22.60 0.15
N ILE A 94 -1.55 22.22 0.32
CA ILE A 94 -0.99 21.87 1.64
C ILE A 94 -0.96 23.10 2.55
N GLU A 95 -0.54 24.26 2.05
CA GLU A 95 -0.55 25.50 2.82
C GLU A 95 -1.96 25.91 3.27
N GLU A 96 -2.95 25.79 2.38
CA GLU A 96 -4.35 26.06 2.72
C GLU A 96 -4.90 25.08 3.76
N GLN A 97 -4.55 23.79 3.65
CA GLN A 97 -4.95 22.79 4.65
C GLN A 97 -4.27 23.03 6.00
N ASN A 98 -2.98 23.33 6.01
CA ASN A 98 -2.24 23.63 7.24
C ASN A 98 -2.83 24.84 7.97
N LYS A 99 -3.16 25.91 7.24
CA LYS A 99 -3.85 27.08 7.82
C LYS A 99 -5.19 26.73 8.46
N LYS A 100 -6.01 25.91 7.80
CA LYS A 100 -7.29 25.44 8.37
C LYS A 100 -7.08 24.62 9.64
N ILE A 101 -6.10 23.72 9.63
CA ILE A 101 -5.76 22.88 10.79
C ILE A 101 -5.26 23.73 11.96
N GLU A 102 -4.45 24.76 11.71
CA GLU A 102 -3.99 25.68 12.75
C GLU A 102 -5.16 26.46 13.39
N GLU A 103 -6.09 26.97 12.57
CA GLU A 103 -7.29 27.66 13.06
C GLU A 103 -8.21 26.73 13.87
N GLU A 104 -8.44 25.50 13.39
CA GLU A 104 -9.20 24.48 14.12
C GLU A 104 -8.52 24.09 15.43
N ASN A 105 -7.20 23.88 15.42
CA ASN A 105 -6.46 23.58 16.64
C ASN A 105 -6.54 24.72 17.67
N ARG A 106 -6.51 25.98 17.22
CA ARG A 106 -6.69 27.12 18.11
C ARG A 106 -8.10 27.13 18.72
N LYS A 107 -9.14 26.98 17.90
CA LYS A 107 -10.54 26.91 18.39
C LYS A 107 -10.74 25.74 19.35
N ASN A 108 -10.23 24.56 19.01
CA ASN A 108 -10.32 23.37 19.86
C ASN A 108 -9.64 23.58 21.21
N LYS A 109 -8.49 24.28 21.27
CA LYS A 109 -7.84 24.64 22.54
C LYS A 109 -8.71 25.57 23.39
N GLU A 110 -9.28 26.61 22.78
CA GLU A 110 -10.17 27.56 23.45
C GLU A 110 -11.44 26.88 23.96
N ASP A 111 -12.07 26.03 23.14
CA ASP A 111 -13.28 25.27 23.49
C ASP A 111 -13.00 24.24 24.58
N ASN A 112 -11.89 23.50 24.50
CA ASN A 112 -11.49 22.55 25.54
C ASN A 112 -11.27 23.25 26.89
N CYS A 113 -10.60 24.40 26.89
CA CYS A 113 -10.43 25.19 28.10
C CYS A 113 -11.78 25.71 28.65
N ARG A 114 -12.64 26.23 27.78
CA ARG A 114 -13.98 26.71 28.15
C ARG A 114 -14.82 25.59 28.77
N ILE A 115 -14.84 24.42 28.15
CA ILE A 115 -15.57 23.24 28.64
C ILE A 115 -15.00 22.78 29.98
N ALA A 116 -13.67 22.71 30.12
CA ALA A 116 -13.03 22.31 31.37
C ALA A 116 -13.41 23.26 32.53
N ARG A 117 -13.42 24.58 32.29
CA ARG A 117 -13.88 25.57 33.30
C ARG A 117 -15.36 25.42 33.63
N MET A 118 -16.21 25.21 32.63
CA MET A 118 -17.65 25.01 32.84
C MET A 118 -17.96 23.74 33.63
N ASN A 119 -17.23 22.65 33.35
CA ASN A 119 -17.33 21.40 34.09
C ASN A 119 -16.86 21.56 35.54
N GLN A 120 -15.78 22.30 35.79
CA GLN A 120 -15.33 22.62 37.14
C GLN A 120 -16.42 23.37 37.92
N GLN A 121 -16.96 24.45 37.35
CA GLN A 121 -18.04 25.24 37.99
C GLN A 121 -19.28 24.39 38.26
N SER A 122 -19.65 23.51 37.31
CA SER A 122 -20.78 22.60 37.46
C SER A 122 -20.55 21.61 38.60
N ALA A 123 -19.35 21.03 38.71
CA ALA A 123 -18.98 20.10 39.78
C ALA A 123 -18.92 20.78 41.15
N GLU A 124 -18.48 22.04 41.23
CA GLU A 124 -18.48 22.83 42.46
C GLU A 124 -19.90 23.15 42.97
N SER A 125 -20.86 23.30 42.06
CA SER A 125 -22.26 23.56 42.41
C SER A 125 -23.08 22.28 42.67
N ALA A 126 -22.60 21.13 42.23
CA ALA A 126 -23.28 19.85 42.37
C ALA A 126 -23.30 19.35 43.83
N ARG A 127 -24.46 18.89 44.30
CA ARG A 127 -24.64 18.29 45.63
C ARG A 127 -24.62 16.76 45.53
N VAL A 128 -23.46 16.21 45.18
CA VAL A 128 -23.24 14.76 45.02
C VAL A 128 -22.19 14.26 46.01
N ALA A 129 -22.32 12.99 46.43
CA ALA A 129 -21.43 12.39 47.44
C ALA A 129 -19.95 12.33 46.99
N ASN A 130 -19.69 12.28 45.69
CA ASN A 130 -18.36 12.22 45.08
C ASN A 130 -17.87 13.59 44.54
N ARG A 131 -18.41 14.70 45.05
CA ARG A 131 -18.10 16.06 44.60
C ARG A 131 -16.60 16.33 44.59
N ASP A 132 -15.89 16.01 45.66
CA ASP A 132 -14.46 16.36 45.80
C ASP A 132 -13.58 15.64 44.77
N ASP A 133 -13.92 14.40 44.41
CA ASP A 133 -13.23 13.66 43.36
C ASP A 133 -13.52 14.22 41.97
N LEU A 134 -14.75 14.67 41.71
CA LEU A 134 -15.11 15.33 40.46
C LEU A 134 -14.39 16.68 40.31
N VAL A 135 -14.35 17.48 41.37
CA VAL A 135 -13.65 18.78 41.37
C VAL A 135 -12.16 18.58 41.09
N LYS A 136 -11.50 17.60 41.74
CA LYS A 136 -10.08 17.30 41.48
C LYS A 136 -9.80 16.89 40.03
N ARG A 137 -10.68 16.08 39.42
CA ARG A 137 -10.55 15.68 38.01
C ARG A 137 -10.65 16.88 37.07
N TYR A 138 -11.66 17.73 37.25
CA TYR A 138 -11.85 18.90 36.39
C TYR A 138 -10.79 19.99 36.62
N GLN A 139 -10.26 20.13 37.83
CA GLN A 139 -9.07 20.97 38.06
C GLN A 139 -7.85 20.47 37.27
N GLY A 140 -7.65 19.16 37.18
CA GLY A 140 -6.63 18.56 36.31
C GLY A 140 -6.87 18.83 34.82
N ASP A 141 -8.12 18.76 34.37
CA ASP A 141 -8.47 19.08 32.98
C ASP A 141 -8.26 20.57 32.67
N VAL A 142 -8.62 21.48 33.58
CA VAL A 142 -8.34 22.91 33.44
C VAL A 142 -6.83 23.15 33.36
N ALA A 143 -6.04 22.51 34.23
CA ALA A 143 -4.58 22.63 34.19
C ALA A 143 -3.95 22.09 32.89
N LYS A 144 -4.61 21.13 32.23
CA LYS A 144 -4.15 20.51 30.98
C LYS A 144 -4.57 21.25 29.71
N TYR A 145 -5.78 21.81 29.69
CA TYR A 145 -6.34 22.42 28.48
C TYR A 145 -6.30 23.96 28.49
N CYS A 146 -6.15 24.60 29.65
CA CYS A 146 -6.10 26.06 29.79
C CYS A 146 -4.69 26.65 29.99
N ASN A 147 -3.65 25.81 30.08
CA ASN A 147 -2.26 26.23 30.21
C ASN A 147 -1.47 25.96 28.92
#